data_AF-A0A261KYU8-F1
#
_entry.id   AF-A0A261KYU8-F1
#
_cell.length_a   1.000
_cell.length_b   1.000
_cell.length_c   1.000
_cell.angle_alpha   90.00
_cell.angle_beta   90.00
_cell.angle_gamma   90.00
#
_symmetry.space_group_name_H-M   'P 1'
#
loop_
_entity.id
_entity.type
_entity.pdbx_description
1 polymer ?
#
loop_
_entity_poly.entity_id
_entity_poly.type
_entity_poly.pdbx_seq_one_letter_code
_entity_poly.pdbx_strand_id
1 'polypeptide(L)'
;MNKFEWMQAAEKSFLGDPYSYFGAENFNKLYQIRDLVGLDFFGIDLTILPDGTLFIFELNAAMRHNFDHAKNFPYTEPHLKRISHAFNAMVQKHFI
;
A
#
# COMPACT_ATOMS: atom_id res chain seq x y z
N MET A 1 9.89 8.09 26.82
CA MET A 1 9.40 7.11 25.82
C MET A 1 8.47 7.86 24.90
N ASN A 2 8.76 7.90 23.60
CA ASN A 2 7.93 8.66 22.66
C ASN A 2 6.57 7.94 22.53
N LYS A 3 5.47 8.67 22.75
CA LYS A 3 4.10 8.14 22.86
C LYS A 3 3.63 7.36 21.61
N PHE A 4 4.38 7.45 20.51
CA PHE A 4 4.03 6.93 19.20
C PHE A 4 5.01 5.86 18.64
N GLU A 5 5.97 5.37 19.45
CA GLU A 5 6.92 4.33 19.00
C GLU A 5 6.21 3.07 18.50
N TRP A 6 5.10 2.68 19.14
CA TRP A 6 4.29 1.54 18.73
C TRP A 6 3.66 1.72 17.34
N MET A 7 3.32 2.95 16.95
CA MET A 7 2.72 3.22 15.63
C MET A 7 3.75 3.03 14.51
N GLN A 8 4.96 3.52 14.72
CA GLN A 8 6.06 3.33 13.76
C GLN A 8 6.48 1.85 13.69
N ALA A 9 6.47 1.14 14.83
CA ALA A 9 6.73 -0.29 14.85
C ALA A 9 5.66 -1.07 14.07
N ALA A 10 4.39 -0.73 14.26
CA ALA A 10 3.28 -1.33 13.52
C ALA A 10 3.37 -1.04 12.01
N GLU A 11 3.62 0.21 11.63
CA GLU A 11 3.81 0.61 10.22
C GLU A 11 5.00 -0.12 9.59
N LYS A 12 6.15 -0.18 10.28
CA LYS A 12 7.33 -0.90 9.80
C LYS A 12 7.06 -2.39 9.61
N SER A 13 6.32 -3.01 10.54
CA SER A 13 5.91 -4.41 10.40
C SER A 13 5.01 -4.60 9.17
N PHE A 14 4.02 -3.73 8.98
CA PHE A 14 3.11 -3.77 7.85
C PHE A 14 3.83 -3.57 6.51
N LEU A 15 4.71 -2.57 6.41
CA LEU A 15 5.47 -2.29 5.19
C LEU A 15 6.42 -3.43 4.84
N GLY A 16 6.99 -4.10 5.85
CA GLY A 16 7.88 -5.25 5.68
C GLY A 16 7.15 -6.51 5.20
N ASP A 17 5.96 -6.77 5.71
CA ASP A 17 5.16 -7.95 5.37
C ASP A 17 3.64 -7.65 5.43
N PRO A 18 3.09 -7.02 4.38
CA PRO A 18 1.66 -6.75 4.31
C PRO A 18 0.86 -8.05 4.15
N TYR A 19 1.46 -9.12 3.62
CA TYR A 19 0.78 -10.38 3.40
C TYR A 19 0.37 -11.03 4.72
N SER A 20 1.28 -11.07 5.71
CA SER A 20 0.94 -11.58 7.05
C SER A 20 -0.11 -10.74 7.77
N TYR A 21 -0.19 -9.43 7.51
CA TYR A 21 -1.22 -8.56 8.07
C TYR A 21 -2.61 -8.84 7.50
N PHE A 22 -2.72 -8.98 6.18
CA PHE A 22 -4.01 -9.23 5.52
C PHE A 22 -4.46 -10.69 5.60
N GLY A 23 -3.51 -11.63 5.61
CA GLY A 23 -3.79 -13.04 5.38
C GLY A 23 -4.13 -13.35 3.92
N ALA A 24 -4.02 -14.62 3.54
CA ALA A 24 -4.14 -15.07 2.15
C ALA A 24 -5.47 -14.66 1.50
N GLU A 25 -6.58 -14.78 2.23
CA GLU A 25 -7.91 -14.50 1.69
C GLU A 25 -8.09 -13.02 1.34
N ASN A 26 -7.82 -12.11 2.28
CA ASN A 26 -7.98 -10.69 2.03
C ASN A 26 -6.92 -10.17 1.04
N PHE A 27 -5.72 -10.73 1.04
CA PHE A 27 -4.71 -10.39 0.03
C PHE A 27 -5.16 -10.79 -1.39
N ASN A 28 -5.82 -11.93 -1.55
CA ASN A 28 -6.45 -12.32 -2.83
C ASN A 28 -7.59 -11.38 -3.23
N LYS A 29 -8.41 -10.90 -2.27
CA LYS A 29 -9.45 -9.90 -2.55
C LYS A 29 -8.86 -8.60 -3.09
N LEU A 30 -7.69 -8.16 -2.62
CA LEU A 30 -7.01 -6.97 -3.17
C LEU A 30 -6.65 -7.14 -4.65
N TYR A 31 -6.22 -8.34 -5.07
CA TYR A 31 -5.99 -8.63 -6.49
C TYR A 31 -7.28 -8.65 -7.31
N GLN A 32 -8.37 -9.18 -6.76
CA GLN A 32 -9.69 -9.13 -7.41
C GLN A 32 -10.19 -7.69 -7.56
N ILE A 33 -9.97 -6.84 -6.55
CA ILE A 33 -10.31 -5.41 -6.61
C ILE A 33 -9.53 -4.72 -7.74
N ARG A 34 -8.23 -4.99 -7.88
CA ARG A 34 -7.43 -4.49 -9.02
C ARG A 34 -8.09 -4.83 -10.35
N ASP A 35 -8.49 -6.08 -10.54
CA ASP A 35 -9.08 -6.54 -11.80
C ASP A 35 -10.46 -5.90 -12.06
N LEU A 36 -11.25 -5.65 -11.00
CA LEU A 36 -12.55 -4.98 -11.10
C LEU A 36 -12.43 -3.47 -11.41
N VAL A 37 -11.44 -2.79 -10.83
CA VAL A 37 -11.23 -1.34 -11.03
C VAL A 37 -10.72 -1.06 -12.44
N GLY A 38 -9.87 -1.94 -12.99
CA GLY A 38 -9.39 -1.82 -14.37
C GLY A 38 -8.40 -0.66 -14.60
N LEU A 39 -7.82 -0.11 -13.53
CA LEU A 39 -6.75 0.89 -13.59
C LEU A 39 -5.40 0.23 -13.28
N ASP A 40 -4.36 0.59 -14.03
CA ASP A 40 -2.99 0.08 -13.81
C ASP A 40 -2.37 0.59 -12.50
N PHE A 41 -2.83 1.74 -12.02
CA PHE A 41 -2.35 2.37 -10.79
C PHE A 41 -3.46 3.16 -10.11
N PHE A 42 -3.75 2.82 -8.85
CA PHE A 42 -4.73 3.48 -8.00
C PHE A 42 -4.42 3.22 -6.52
N GLY A 43 -4.97 4.05 -5.63
CA GLY A 43 -4.88 3.88 -4.17
C GLY A 43 -6.11 3.17 -3.62
N ILE A 44 -5.95 2.46 -2.50
CA ILE A 44 -7.05 1.86 -1.76
C ILE A 44 -6.94 2.28 -0.30
N ASP A 45 -7.95 2.99 0.19
CA ASP A 45 -8.06 3.31 1.60
C ASP A 45 -9.00 2.28 2.24
N LEU A 46 -8.50 1.57 3.25
CA LEU A 46 -9.20 0.40 3.80
C LEU A 46 -8.88 0.15 5.27
N THR A 47 -9.63 -0.76 5.87
CA THR A 47 -9.30 -1.39 7.15
C THR A 47 -9.77 -2.84 7.19
N ILE A 48 -9.32 -3.59 8.20
CA ILE A 48 -9.87 -4.91 8.54
C ILE A 48 -10.74 -4.71 9.78
N LEU A 49 -12.03 -5.09 9.69
CA LEU A 49 -12.95 -5.05 10.81
C LEU A 49 -12.66 -6.17 11.82
N PRO A 50 -13.17 -6.08 13.06
CA PRO A 50 -12.92 -7.10 14.10
C PRO A 50 -13.34 -8.53 13.71
N ASP A 51 -14.28 -8.68 12.78
CA ASP A 51 -14.74 -9.97 12.24
C ASP A 51 -13.87 -10.48 11.06
N GLY A 52 -12.80 -9.76 10.72
CA GLY A 52 -11.89 -10.08 9.60
C GLY A 52 -12.33 -9.54 8.25
N THR A 53 -13.46 -8.83 8.18
CA THR A 53 -13.97 -8.26 6.93
C THR A 53 -13.05 -7.14 6.42
N LEU A 54 -12.67 -7.22 5.14
CA LEU A 54 -11.97 -6.15 4.45
C LEU A 54 -12.96 -5.03 4.10
N PHE A 55 -12.85 -3.88 4.77
CA PHE A 55 -13.72 -2.74 4.57
C PHE A 55 -13.00 -1.65 3.78
N ILE A 56 -13.54 -1.30 2.61
CA ILE A 56 -12.96 -0.30 1.71
C ILE A 56 -13.67 1.04 1.89
N PHE A 57 -12.91 2.09 2.15
CA PHE A 57 -13.42 3.46 2.25
C PHE A 57 -13.40 4.16 0.89
N GLU A 58 -12.32 4.01 0.13
CA GLU A 58 -12.09 4.74 -1.11
C GLU A 58 -11.23 3.91 -2.10
N LEU A 59 -11.50 4.10 -3.39
CA LEU A 59 -10.65 3.68 -4.49
C LEU A 59 -10.21 4.94 -5.26
N ASN A 60 -8.97 5.36 -5.06
CA ASN A 60 -8.47 6.64 -5.55
C ASN A 60 -7.73 6.49 -6.89
N ALA A 61 -8.35 6.96 -7.97
CA ALA A 61 -7.77 6.93 -9.33
C ALA A 61 -6.57 7.88 -9.51
N ALA A 62 -6.38 8.85 -8.61
CA ALA A 62 -5.33 9.87 -8.67
C ALA A 62 -4.43 9.84 -7.42
N MET A 63 -3.97 8.63 -7.07
CA MET A 63 -3.14 8.42 -5.89
C MET A 63 -1.86 9.27 -5.93
N ARG A 64 -1.60 10.01 -4.85
CA ARG A 64 -0.38 10.80 -4.72
C ARG A 64 0.75 9.91 -4.20
N HIS A 65 1.81 9.78 -5.00
CA HIS A 65 3.07 9.15 -4.60
C HIS A 65 4.16 10.21 -4.43
N ASN A 66 4.80 10.29 -3.27
CA ASN A 66 5.88 11.25 -2.98
C ASN A 66 6.83 10.73 -1.86
N PHE A 67 7.90 11.48 -1.60
CA PHE A 67 8.93 11.15 -0.60
C PHE A 67 8.93 12.10 0.61
N ASP A 68 7.90 12.94 0.77
CA ASP A 68 7.87 14.03 1.75
C ASP A 68 8.04 13.48 3.19
N HIS A 69 7.48 12.29 3.46
CA HIS A 69 7.55 11.63 4.76
C HIS A 69 8.85 10.86 5.01
N ALA A 70 9.62 10.51 3.98
CA ALA A 70 10.84 9.71 4.11
C ALA A 70 11.92 10.41 4.95
N LYS A 71 11.92 11.76 4.97
CA LYS A 71 12.83 12.54 5.84
C LYS A 71 12.59 12.27 7.33
N ASN A 72 11.33 12.16 7.73
CA ASN A 72 10.93 11.93 9.12
C ASN A 72 10.78 10.44 9.45
N PHE A 73 10.51 9.61 8.45
CA PHE A 73 10.32 8.17 8.56
C PHE A 73 11.16 7.43 7.50
N PRO A 74 12.51 7.36 7.67
CA PRO A 74 13.41 6.83 6.64
C PRO A 74 13.15 5.37 6.25
N TYR A 75 12.54 4.58 7.15
CA TYR A 75 12.17 3.20 6.86
C TYR A 75 11.11 3.07 5.75
N THR A 76 10.39 4.15 5.40
CA THR A 76 9.42 4.14 4.29
C THR A 76 10.09 4.23 2.91
N GLU A 77 11.29 4.81 2.82
CA GLU A 77 11.96 5.12 1.55
C GLU A 77 12.17 3.90 0.63
N PRO A 78 12.61 2.72 1.12
CA PRO A 78 12.76 1.54 0.27
C PRO A 78 11.45 1.10 -0.39
N HIS A 79 10.34 1.19 0.35
CA HIS A 79 9.01 0.82 -0.15
C HIS A 79 8.52 1.85 -1.19
N LEU A 80 8.75 3.14 -0.93
CA LEU A 80 8.42 4.20 -1.88
C LEU A 80 9.21 4.05 -3.19
N LYS A 81 10.50 3.72 -3.13
CA LYS A 81 11.33 3.43 -4.32
C LYS A 81 10.81 2.22 -5.10
N ARG A 82 10.39 1.15 -4.40
CA ARG A 82 9.82 -0.04 -5.05
C ARG A 82 8.55 0.30 -5.83
N ILE A 83 7.67 1.15 -5.28
CA ILE A 83 6.47 1.64 -5.97
C ILE A 83 6.88 2.46 -7.21
N SER A 84 7.82 3.41 -7.08
CA SER A 84 8.32 4.20 -8.23
C SER A 84 8.88 3.31 -9.34
N HIS A 85 9.68 2.30 -9.00
CA HIS A 85 10.21 1.36 -10.00
C HIS A 85 9.12 0.56 -10.69
N ALA A 86 8.14 0.05 -9.94
CA ALA A 86 7.01 -0.69 -10.50
C ALA A 86 6.17 0.19 -11.45
N PHE A 87 5.90 1.43 -11.06
CA PHE A 87 5.19 2.40 -11.89
C PHE A 87 5.95 2.70 -13.18
N ASN A 88 7.26 2.99 -13.10
CA ASN A 88 8.08 3.24 -14.27
C ASN A 88 8.12 2.03 -15.22
N ALA A 89 8.24 0.82 -14.68
CA ALA A 89 8.19 -0.40 -15.49
C ALA A 89 6.84 -0.62 -16.17
N MET A 90 5.73 -0.27 -15.49
CA MET A 90 4.38 -0.32 -16.08
C MET A 90 4.25 0.67 -17.24
N VAL A 91 4.71 1.91 -17.08
CA VAL A 91 4.68 2.94 -18.14
C VAL A 91 5.55 2.52 -19.33
N GLN A 92 6.76 2.02 -19.09
CA GLN A 92 7.66 1.57 -20.16
C GLN A 92 7.04 0.44 -21.00
N LYS A 93 6.25 -0.46 -20.40
CA LYS A 93 5.58 -1.54 -21.13
C LYS A 93 4.39 -1.09 -21.98
N HIS A 94 3.73 0.00 -21.60
CA HIS A 94 2.52 0.48 -22.27
C HIS A 94 2.81 1.51 -23.37
N PHE A 95 3.91 2.26 -23.25
CA PHE A 95 4.16 3.43 -24.08
C PHE A 95 5.45 3.37 -24.91
N ILE A 96 6.21 2.27 -24.84
CA ILE A 96 7.44 2.06 -25.62
C ILE A 96 7.34 0.76 -26.41
#